data_AF-A0AAW2CBT8-F1
#
_entry.id   AF-A0AAW2CBT8-F1
#
_cell.length_a   1.000
_cell.length_b   1.000
_cell.length_c   1.000
_cell.angle_alpha   90.00
_cell.angle_beta   90.00
_cell.angle_gamma   90.00
#
_symmetry.space_group_name_H-M   'P 1'
#
loop_
_entity.id
_entity.type
_entity.pdbx_description
1 polymer ?
#
loop_
_entity_poly.entity_id
_entity_poly.type
_entity_poly.pdbx_seq_one_letter_code
_entity_poly.pdbx_strand_id
1 'polypeptide(L)'
;MAPSLSKNAPDVMGLLDSNMPLSITLEGSNFLANGHPILTEVPLSIIATPSPFITSDKTKNTVGCFVGFDADEPKSQHVVPIGKLKNIRFMSIFRFKVWWTTHWIGSNGKDIENETQMLILDKNDLGRPYVLLLPLIEGPFRACLQHGVDDYVEMCVESGSTSVCGSKFRSSLYMHVGDDPFGLVKEAMKVIRFHLGTFKLLEEKNPPGIVDKFGWCTWDAFYLKVHPKGVYEGVKGLVEGGCPPGMVLIDDGWQSISHDEDPITDQDCMNRTAAGEQMPCRLVKYEENYKFRDYQSPKVPKNKGMGGFIRDLKDEFGSIEHVYVWHALCGYWGGVRPNVKGMPECKVITPKLSQGLQMTMEDLAVDKIVNNGVGLVPPELVHKMYEGLHSHLSSVGIDGVKVDVIHLLEMLSEEYGGRVELAKAYYKALTASVKKHFKGNGVIASMEHCNDFMFLGTEAITLGRV
;
A
#
# COMPACT_ATOMS: atom_id res chain seq x y z
N MET A 1 -53.38 61.10 25.65
CA MET A 1 -52.39 60.54 26.59
C MET A 1 -51.45 59.65 25.80
N ALA A 2 -50.15 59.97 25.77
CA ALA A 2 -49.11 58.97 25.57
C ALA A 2 -48.98 58.13 26.86
N PRO A 3 -48.47 56.89 26.76
CA PRO A 3 -47.05 56.63 27.06
C PRO A 3 -46.39 55.81 25.93
N SER A 4 -45.24 56.22 25.38
CA SER A 4 -43.83 56.05 25.83
C SER A 4 -43.19 54.72 25.41
N LEU A 5 -42.13 54.83 24.59
CA LEU A 5 -41.22 53.81 24.06
C LEU A 5 -40.23 53.24 25.11
N SER A 6 -39.88 51.95 24.98
CA SER A 6 -38.55 51.44 25.37
C SER A 6 -38.04 50.32 24.44
N LYS A 7 -37.02 50.71 23.65
CA LYS A 7 -35.79 50.02 23.22
C LYS A 7 -35.82 48.57 22.69
N ASN A 8 -35.55 48.50 21.39
CA ASN A 8 -34.60 47.64 20.68
C ASN A 8 -34.95 46.16 20.42
N ALA A 9 -35.40 45.90 19.18
CA ALA A 9 -34.91 44.76 18.38
C ALA A 9 -35.08 45.06 16.88
N PRO A 10 -34.02 45.44 16.15
CA PRO A 10 -33.79 45.01 14.77
C PRO A 10 -32.86 43.78 14.83
N ASP A 11 -32.84 42.81 13.94
CA ASP A 11 -33.39 42.71 12.59
C ASP A 11 -33.62 41.21 12.35
N VAL A 12 -34.54 40.90 11.46
CA VAL A 12 -34.79 39.55 10.97
C VAL A 12 -33.47 38.93 10.50
N MET A 13 -33.08 37.82 11.12
CA MET A 13 -31.92 37.01 10.76
C MET A 13 -31.92 36.75 9.24
N GLY A 14 -31.00 37.40 8.54
CA GLY A 14 -30.57 36.95 7.23
C GLY A 14 -29.97 35.56 7.39
N LEU A 15 -30.37 34.64 6.51
CA LEU A 15 -29.60 33.43 6.21
C LEU A 15 -28.17 33.88 5.87
N LEU A 16 -27.25 33.69 6.81
CA LEU A 16 -25.82 33.76 6.51
C LEU A 16 -25.52 32.57 5.61
N ASP A 17 -25.44 32.81 4.30
CA ASP A 17 -24.70 31.95 3.39
C ASP A 17 -23.26 31.86 3.94
N SER A 18 -22.97 30.79 4.69
CA SER A 18 -21.72 30.58 5.42
C SER A 18 -20.60 30.10 4.50
N ASN A 19 -20.42 30.73 3.33
CA ASN A 19 -19.25 30.49 2.48
C ASN A 19 -18.07 31.34 2.98
N MET A 20 -17.61 31.06 4.21
CA MET A 20 -16.31 31.56 4.66
C MET A 20 -15.24 30.96 3.75
N PRO A 21 -14.36 31.77 3.14
CA PRO A 21 -13.37 31.25 2.21
C PRO A 21 -12.39 30.34 2.94
N LEU A 22 -12.35 29.07 2.52
CA LEU A 22 -11.45 28.06 3.07
C LEU A 22 -9.99 28.53 3.00
N SER A 23 -9.27 28.47 4.11
CA SER A 23 -7.86 28.83 4.17
C SER A 23 -7.06 27.97 5.16
N ILE A 24 -5.79 27.76 4.83
CA ILE A 24 -4.78 27.25 5.77
C ILE A 24 -3.53 28.12 5.74
N THR A 25 -3.09 28.58 6.91
CA THR A 25 -1.93 29.46 7.07
C THR A 25 -1.07 29.04 8.27
N LEU A 26 0.21 29.39 8.22
CA LEU A 26 1.11 29.34 9.37
C LEU A 26 1.37 30.79 9.81
N GLU A 27 0.84 31.18 10.97
CA GLU A 27 0.94 32.53 11.52
C GLU A 27 1.62 32.51 12.89
N GLY A 28 2.80 33.14 12.97
CA GLY A 28 3.66 33.02 14.15
C GLY A 28 4.04 31.56 14.39
N SER A 29 3.63 31.01 15.53
CA SER A 29 3.85 29.62 15.93
C SER A 29 2.58 28.77 15.85
N ASN A 30 1.58 29.15 15.05
CA ASN A 30 0.32 28.42 14.94
C ASN A 30 -0.06 28.13 13.50
N PHE A 31 -0.38 26.87 13.19
CA PHE A 31 -1.16 26.56 12.00
C PHE A 31 -2.63 26.89 12.27
N LEU A 32 -3.23 27.61 11.33
CA LEU A 32 -4.62 28.07 11.40
C LEU A 32 -5.41 27.51 10.21
N ALA A 33 -6.61 27.01 10.46
CA ALA A 33 -7.60 26.66 9.44
C ALA A 33 -8.81 27.58 9.59
N ASN A 34 -9.10 28.40 8.57
CA ASN A 34 -10.06 29.51 8.64
C ASN A 34 -9.82 30.44 9.86
N GLY A 35 -8.56 30.68 10.22
CA GLY A 35 -8.19 31.47 11.40
C GLY A 35 -8.28 30.73 12.74
N HIS A 36 -8.76 29.48 12.77
CA HIS A 36 -8.81 28.67 13.99
C HIS A 36 -7.53 27.83 14.16
N PRO A 37 -6.88 27.85 15.32
CA PRO A 37 -5.70 27.02 15.58
C PRO A 37 -5.97 25.53 15.42
N ILE A 38 -5.07 24.84 14.72
CA ILE A 38 -5.09 23.38 14.53
C ILE A 38 -3.83 22.70 15.09
N LEU A 39 -2.69 23.38 15.03
CA LEU A 39 -1.45 23.01 15.70
C LEU A 39 -0.84 24.28 16.29
N THR A 40 -0.49 24.25 17.57
CA THR A 40 0.10 25.39 18.28
C THR A 40 1.55 25.12 18.65
N GLU A 41 2.32 26.14 19.02
CA GLU A 41 3.76 25.98 19.35
C GLU A 41 4.56 25.29 18.22
N VAL A 42 4.23 25.59 16.97
CA VAL A 42 4.94 25.10 15.79
C VAL A 42 6.40 25.62 15.84
N PRO A 43 7.41 24.73 15.81
CA PRO A 43 8.82 25.15 15.85
C PRO A 43 9.22 26.00 14.65
N LEU A 44 10.20 26.90 14.85
CA LEU A 44 10.73 27.78 13.80
C LEU A 44 11.42 27.03 12.64
N SER A 45 11.83 25.77 12.86
CA SER A 45 12.42 24.93 11.82
C SER A 45 11.38 24.42 10.82
N ILE A 46 10.08 24.48 11.14
CA ILE A 46 9.00 24.05 10.26
C ILE A 46 8.75 25.09 9.19
N ILE A 47 8.68 24.63 7.95
CA ILE A 47 8.47 25.44 6.76
C ILE A 47 7.13 25.04 6.15
N ALA A 48 6.22 26.01 6.00
CA ALA A 48 4.96 25.83 5.30
C ALA A 48 4.98 26.59 3.96
N THR A 49 4.73 25.87 2.87
CA THR A 49 4.66 26.44 1.52
C THR A 49 3.23 26.28 0.99
N PRO A 50 2.52 27.37 0.67
CA PRO A 50 1.21 27.31 0.03
C PRO A 50 1.21 26.38 -1.19
N SER A 51 0.15 25.58 -1.34
CA SER A 51 -0.02 24.73 -2.51
C SER A 51 -0.20 25.61 -3.75
N PRO A 52 0.58 25.42 -4.83
CA PRO A 52 0.40 26.16 -6.07
C PRO A 52 -0.86 25.73 -6.83
N PHE A 53 -1.51 24.64 -6.39
CA PHE A 53 -2.72 24.10 -6.98
C PHE A 53 -3.93 24.85 -6.45
N ILE A 54 -4.25 25.97 -7.11
CA ILE A 54 -5.45 26.76 -6.84
C ILE A 54 -6.66 25.96 -7.34
N THR A 55 -7.70 25.84 -6.51
CA THR A 55 -8.96 25.22 -6.92
C THR A 55 -9.57 26.01 -8.08
N SER A 56 -10.25 25.34 -9.02
CA SER A 56 -10.93 25.99 -10.15
C SER A 56 -11.98 27.04 -9.73
N ASP A 57 -12.40 26.98 -8.46
CA ASP A 57 -13.24 27.97 -7.82
C ASP A 57 -12.42 29.20 -7.38
N LYS A 58 -12.60 30.31 -8.12
CA LYS A 58 -11.93 31.60 -7.87
C LYS A 58 -12.32 32.25 -6.53
N THR A 59 -13.26 31.68 -5.78
CA THR A 59 -13.71 32.20 -4.48
C THR A 59 -12.94 31.62 -3.29
N LYS A 60 -12.09 30.61 -3.50
CA LYS A 60 -11.34 29.93 -2.43
C LYS A 60 -9.90 30.47 -2.31
N ASN A 61 -9.49 30.75 -1.07
CA ASN A 61 -8.11 31.11 -0.71
C ASN A 61 -7.19 29.86 -0.81
N THR A 62 -5.94 29.96 -0.35
CA THR A 62 -5.03 28.80 -0.23
C THR A 62 -5.67 27.70 0.65
N VAL A 63 -6.17 26.63 0.02
CA VAL A 63 -6.85 25.50 0.71
C VAL A 63 -5.92 24.36 1.11
N GLY A 64 -4.64 24.44 0.76
CA GLY A 64 -3.67 23.43 1.14
C GLY A 64 -2.25 23.98 1.19
N CYS A 65 -1.39 23.32 1.96
CA CYS A 65 0.02 23.67 2.06
C CYS A 65 0.90 22.44 2.20
N PHE A 66 2.12 22.53 1.69
CA PHE A 66 3.19 21.57 1.90
C PHE A 66 3.98 21.98 3.13
N VAL A 67 4.30 21.01 3.97
CA VAL A 67 5.03 21.20 5.21
C VAL A 67 6.32 20.38 5.15
N GLY A 68 7.43 21.03 5.53
CA GLY A 68 8.75 20.44 5.62
C GLY A 68 9.55 21.10 6.75
N PHE A 69 10.86 20.89 6.77
CA PHE A 69 11.74 21.44 7.79
C PHE A 69 13.20 21.50 7.32
N ASP A 70 14.00 22.29 8.05
CA ASP A 70 15.46 22.24 8.00
C ASP A 70 15.99 21.64 9.31
N ALA A 71 16.90 20.67 9.19
CA ALA A 71 17.66 20.08 10.28
C ALA A 71 19.13 20.49 10.19
N ASP A 72 19.80 20.53 11.34
CA ASP A 72 21.20 20.97 11.44
C ASP A 72 22.17 20.01 10.73
N GLU A 73 21.87 18.71 10.77
CA GLU A 73 22.73 17.66 10.23
C GLU A 73 21.98 16.72 9.29
N PRO A 74 22.63 16.23 8.22
CA PRO A 74 22.05 15.21 7.37
C PRO A 74 21.98 13.86 8.09
N LYS A 75 20.78 13.25 8.10
CA LYS A 75 20.53 11.93 8.69
C LYS A 75 19.65 11.09 7.78
N SER A 76 19.72 9.78 7.95
CA SER A 76 18.83 8.82 7.28
C SER A 76 17.44 8.75 7.93
N GLN A 77 17.30 9.31 9.13
CA GLN A 77 16.05 9.41 9.87
C GLN A 77 16.02 10.73 10.65
N HIS A 78 14.87 11.41 10.60
CA HIS A 78 14.54 12.58 11.41
C HIS A 78 13.22 12.34 12.12
N VAL A 79 13.11 12.82 13.35
CA VAL A 79 11.85 12.94 14.09
C VAL A 79 11.75 14.39 14.53
N VAL A 80 10.77 15.12 14.01
CA VAL A 80 10.62 16.56 14.26
C VAL A 80 9.21 16.90 14.74
N PRO A 81 9.05 17.71 15.80
CA PRO A 81 7.74 18.19 16.22
C PRO A 81 7.18 19.16 15.19
N ILE A 82 5.90 19.01 14.83
CA ILE A 82 5.19 19.90 13.89
C ILE A 82 4.16 20.81 14.58
N GLY A 83 4.08 20.74 15.91
CA GLY A 83 3.20 21.53 16.77
C GLY A 83 2.34 20.65 17.69
N LYS A 84 1.74 21.27 18.70
CA LYS A 84 0.83 20.62 19.65
C LYS A 84 -0.59 20.54 19.12
N LEU A 85 -1.20 19.37 19.24
CA LEU A 85 -2.60 19.14 18.97
C LEU A 85 -3.34 18.99 20.30
N LYS A 86 -4.31 19.87 20.60
CA LYS A 86 -5.07 19.82 21.86
C LYS A 86 -6.55 20.07 21.64
N ASN A 87 -7.39 19.22 22.23
CA ASN A 87 -8.86 19.35 22.22
C ASN A 87 -9.49 19.46 20.82
N ILE A 88 -8.93 18.76 19.84
CA ILE A 88 -9.48 18.66 18.48
C ILE A 88 -9.65 17.18 18.16
N ARG A 89 -10.90 16.74 18.06
CA ARG A 89 -11.20 15.35 17.68
C ARG A 89 -10.57 15.03 16.34
N PHE A 90 -10.05 13.82 16.20
CA PHE A 90 -9.53 13.34 14.93
C PHE A 90 -9.88 11.88 14.70
N MET A 91 -9.80 11.47 13.44
CA MET A 91 -9.64 10.08 13.02
C MET A 91 -8.32 9.94 12.27
N SER A 92 -7.58 8.87 12.52
CA SER A 92 -6.35 8.56 11.82
C SER A 92 -6.37 7.14 11.24
N ILE A 93 -5.49 6.91 10.27
CA ILE A 93 -5.13 5.57 9.79
C ILE A 93 -3.66 5.34 10.11
N PHE A 94 -3.35 4.30 10.86
CA PHE A 94 -1.99 3.97 11.29
C PHE A 94 -1.67 2.49 11.03
N ARG A 95 -0.37 2.17 10.92
CA ARG A 95 0.10 0.78 10.79
C ARG A 95 0.18 0.16 12.18
N PHE A 96 -0.70 -0.78 12.48
CA PHE A 96 -0.61 -1.56 13.71
C PHE A 96 0.23 -2.84 13.52
N LYS A 97 0.52 -3.21 12.26
CA LYS A 97 1.43 -4.29 11.84
C LYS A 97 2.18 -3.86 10.58
N VAL A 98 3.27 -4.56 10.25
CA VAL A 98 4.02 -4.34 8.99
C VAL A 98 3.08 -4.37 7.77
N TRP A 99 2.13 -5.30 7.71
CA TRP A 99 1.30 -5.47 6.52
C TRP A 99 0.02 -4.62 6.53
N TRP A 100 -0.45 -4.20 7.71
CA TRP A 100 -1.84 -3.83 7.94
C TRP A 100 -2.00 -2.48 8.64
N THR A 101 -3.05 -1.77 8.24
CA THR A 101 -3.51 -0.54 8.89
C THR A 101 -4.87 -0.72 9.52
N THR A 102 -5.13 0.06 10.56
CA THR A 102 -6.47 0.23 11.13
C THR A 102 -6.71 1.70 11.43
N HIS A 103 -7.95 2.03 11.80
CA HIS A 103 -8.31 3.37 12.21
C HIS A 103 -8.07 3.58 13.71
N TRP A 104 -7.85 4.83 14.09
CA TRP A 104 -7.82 5.27 15.49
C TRP A 104 -8.53 6.61 15.64
N ILE A 105 -8.98 6.91 16.86
CA ILE A 105 -9.62 8.20 17.18
C ILE A 105 -9.01 8.78 18.44
N GLY A 106 -8.90 10.11 18.49
CA GLY A 106 -8.33 10.81 19.62
C GLY A 106 -8.71 12.28 19.60
N SER A 107 -8.12 13.06 20.52
CA SER A 107 -8.36 14.50 20.59
C SER A 107 -7.12 15.36 20.87
N ASN A 108 -5.98 14.73 21.17
CA ASN A 108 -4.72 15.40 21.49
C ASN A 108 -3.56 14.69 20.80
N GLY A 109 -2.41 15.36 20.70
CA GLY A 109 -1.22 14.81 20.02
C GLY A 109 -0.71 13.52 20.67
N LYS A 110 -0.85 13.37 21.99
CA LYS A 110 -0.49 12.12 22.69
C LYS A 110 -1.35 10.91 22.30
N ASP A 111 -2.53 11.14 21.71
CA ASP A 111 -3.46 10.09 21.31
C ASP A 111 -3.11 9.53 19.92
N ILE A 112 -2.12 10.10 19.21
CA ILE A 112 -1.70 9.67 17.87
C ILE A 112 -0.83 8.41 17.96
N GLU A 113 -1.19 7.39 17.20
CA GLU A 113 -0.42 6.15 17.12
C GLU A 113 0.84 6.30 16.25
N ASN A 114 1.87 5.50 16.55
CA ASN A 114 3.06 5.38 15.73
C ASN A 114 2.69 4.92 14.31
N GLU A 115 3.50 5.30 13.31
CA GLU A 115 3.26 4.95 11.91
C GLU A 115 1.87 5.41 11.38
N THR A 116 1.39 6.57 11.85
CA THR A 116 0.17 7.20 11.31
C THR A 116 0.43 7.74 9.91
N GLN A 117 -0.37 7.28 8.95
CA GLN A 117 -0.23 7.59 7.52
C GLN A 117 -1.24 8.62 7.01
N MET A 118 -2.28 8.89 7.80
CA MET A 118 -3.30 9.88 7.51
C MET A 118 -3.95 10.30 8.81
N LEU A 119 -4.20 11.60 8.98
CA LEU A 119 -4.92 12.16 10.12
C LEU A 119 -5.94 13.18 9.61
N ILE A 120 -7.20 13.06 10.02
CA ILE A 120 -8.26 14.02 9.70
C ILE A 120 -8.75 14.64 11.00
N LEU A 121 -8.52 15.94 11.15
CA LEU A 121 -9.04 16.75 12.23
C LEU A 121 -10.49 17.13 11.93
N ASP A 122 -11.32 17.07 12.96
CA ASP A 122 -12.74 17.37 12.87
C ASP A 122 -13.03 18.87 12.81
N LYS A 123 -14.10 19.21 12.11
CA LYS A 123 -14.64 20.56 12.05
C LYS A 123 -15.19 21.01 13.42
N ASN A 124 -15.56 22.28 13.53
CA ASN A 124 -16.34 22.75 14.68
C ASN A 124 -17.43 23.73 14.25
N ASP A 125 -18.36 24.00 15.16
CA ASP A 125 -19.47 24.93 14.93
C ASP A 125 -19.04 26.40 14.90
N LEU A 126 -17.77 26.68 15.26
CA LEU A 126 -17.20 28.02 15.29
C LEU A 126 -16.58 28.45 13.94
N GLY A 127 -16.51 27.54 12.96
CA GLY A 127 -16.02 27.84 11.61
C GLY A 127 -14.74 27.13 11.17
N ARG A 128 -14.15 26.27 12.03
CA ARG A 128 -13.01 25.42 11.64
C ARG A 128 -13.49 24.32 10.68
N PRO A 129 -12.91 24.17 9.49
CA PRO A 129 -13.24 23.10 8.56
C PRO A 129 -12.59 21.76 8.98
N TYR A 130 -12.85 20.67 8.25
CA TYR A 130 -12.02 19.49 8.38
C TYR A 130 -10.61 19.78 7.87
N VAL A 131 -9.61 19.18 8.51
CA VAL A 131 -8.21 19.32 8.08
C VAL A 131 -7.57 17.95 7.92
N LEU A 132 -7.10 17.66 6.72
CA LEU A 132 -6.30 16.49 6.43
C LEU A 132 -4.83 16.81 6.69
N LEU A 133 -4.12 15.93 7.37
CA LEU A 133 -2.68 15.86 7.46
C LEU A 133 -2.25 14.53 6.82
N LEU A 134 -1.53 14.61 5.70
CA LEU A 134 -1.15 13.47 4.87
C LEU A 134 0.38 13.43 4.69
N PRO A 135 1.11 12.61 5.46
CA PRO A 135 2.53 12.34 5.26
C PRO A 135 2.82 11.81 3.86
N LEU A 136 3.88 12.33 3.24
CA LEU A 136 4.26 12.10 1.86
C LEU A 136 5.63 11.43 1.72
N ILE A 137 5.99 11.18 0.46
CA ILE A 137 7.37 10.90 0.05
C ILE A 137 8.02 12.19 -0.45
N GLU A 138 9.27 12.42 -0.06
CA GLU A 138 10.12 13.49 -0.60
C GLU A 138 11.50 12.94 -0.94
N GLY A 139 11.83 12.93 -2.23
CA GLY A 139 13.07 12.29 -2.71
C GLY A 139 13.09 10.81 -2.31
N PRO A 140 14.17 10.30 -1.69
CA PRO A 140 14.26 8.92 -1.21
C PRO A 140 13.66 8.71 0.19
N PHE A 141 13.03 9.71 0.79
CA PHE A 141 12.49 9.65 2.15
C PHE A 141 10.97 9.50 2.17
N ARG A 142 10.47 8.74 3.13
CA ARG A 142 9.04 8.59 3.42
C ARG A 142 8.74 9.19 4.79
N ALA A 143 7.59 9.85 4.90
CA ALA A 143 7.10 10.40 6.15
C ALA A 143 5.93 9.61 6.76
N CYS A 144 5.83 9.64 8.09
CA CYS A 144 4.65 9.30 8.89
C CYS A 144 4.50 10.27 10.07
N LEU A 145 3.36 10.20 10.77
CA LEU A 145 3.13 10.88 12.04
C LEU A 145 3.21 9.90 13.21
N GLN A 146 3.56 10.43 14.37
CA GLN A 146 3.54 9.73 15.66
C GLN A 146 3.26 10.73 16.79
N HIS A 147 2.95 10.23 17.99
CA HIS A 147 2.88 11.08 19.18
C HIS A 147 4.27 11.53 19.63
N GLY A 148 4.38 12.79 20.05
CA GLY A 148 5.51 13.33 20.78
C GLY A 148 5.22 13.51 22.27
N VAL A 149 6.16 14.15 22.97
CA VAL A 149 6.01 14.55 24.37
C VAL A 149 5.08 15.77 24.47
N ASP A 150 4.33 15.93 25.57
CA ASP A 150 3.46 17.11 25.84
C ASP A 150 2.51 17.49 24.67
N ASP A 151 1.83 16.48 24.11
CA ASP A 151 0.85 16.60 23.02
C ASP A 151 1.41 17.16 21.69
N TYR A 152 2.74 17.19 21.53
CA TYR A 152 3.33 17.42 20.22
C TYR A 152 2.94 16.30 19.27
N VAL A 153 2.61 16.67 18.04
CA VAL A 153 2.59 15.75 16.90
C VAL A 153 3.99 15.77 16.31
N GLU A 154 4.57 14.59 16.08
CA GLU A 154 5.88 14.45 15.46
C GLU A 154 5.74 13.87 14.05
N MET A 155 6.55 14.41 13.14
CA MET A 155 6.73 13.86 11.80
C MET A 155 8.05 13.09 11.78
N CYS A 156 7.97 11.78 11.51
CA CYS A 156 9.13 10.94 11.27
C CYS A 156 9.38 10.88 9.76
N VAL A 157 10.61 11.18 9.32
CA VAL A 157 11.04 11.17 7.91
C VAL A 157 12.26 10.28 7.78
N GLU A 158 12.16 9.18 7.03
CA GLU A 158 13.21 8.16 6.94
C GLU A 158 13.45 7.64 5.52
N SER A 159 14.71 7.33 5.21
CA SER A 159 15.12 6.73 3.93
C SER A 159 15.18 5.21 3.98
N GLY A 160 15.29 4.60 5.17
CA GLY A 160 15.52 3.15 5.32
C GLY A 160 16.94 2.69 4.99
N SER A 161 17.90 3.61 4.78
CA SER A 161 19.31 3.29 4.51
C SER A 161 20.24 4.27 5.23
N THR A 162 21.24 3.76 5.96
CA THR A 162 22.25 4.60 6.63
C THR A 162 23.15 5.37 5.65
N SER A 163 23.17 4.96 4.38
CA SER A 163 23.91 5.63 3.31
C SER A 163 23.12 6.75 2.62
N VAL A 164 21.82 6.87 2.89
CA VAL A 164 20.95 7.88 2.27
C VAL A 164 20.51 8.89 3.33
N CYS A 165 21.23 10.00 3.39
CA CYS A 165 21.03 11.06 4.37
C CYS A 165 20.56 12.37 3.71
N GLY A 166 19.72 13.11 4.41
CA GLY A 166 19.21 14.43 4.00
C GLY A 166 18.98 15.31 5.22
N SER A 167 18.89 16.63 5.04
CA SER A 167 18.65 17.58 6.13
C SER A 167 17.63 18.67 5.80
N LYS A 168 17.15 18.74 4.56
CA LYS A 168 16.24 19.80 4.10
C LYS A 168 15.08 19.17 3.36
N PHE A 169 13.89 19.43 3.86
CA PHE A 169 12.64 18.88 3.36
C PHE A 169 11.62 20.01 3.18
N ARG A 170 10.81 19.95 2.14
CA ARG A 170 9.85 21.02 1.77
C ARG A 170 8.42 20.52 1.60
N SER A 171 8.23 19.22 1.42
CA SER A 171 6.93 18.62 1.12
C SER A 171 6.76 17.23 1.72
N SER A 172 7.28 17.00 2.92
CA SER A 172 7.17 15.72 3.63
C SER A 172 5.78 15.48 4.23
N LEU A 173 4.99 16.54 4.38
CA LEU A 173 3.59 16.48 4.82
C LEU A 173 2.75 17.42 3.96
N TYR A 174 1.53 17.02 3.62
CA TYR A 174 0.55 17.90 2.99
C TYR A 174 -0.63 18.10 3.93
N MET A 175 -1.03 19.36 4.08
CA MET A 175 -2.24 19.73 4.79
C MET A 175 -3.29 20.27 3.82
N HIS A 176 -4.54 19.89 4.01
CA HIS A 176 -5.66 20.32 3.16
C HIS A 176 -6.90 20.61 4.00
N VAL A 177 -7.67 21.65 3.65
CA VAL A 177 -8.91 22.01 4.34
C VAL A 177 -10.14 21.81 3.46
N GLY A 178 -11.27 21.44 4.08
CA GLY A 178 -12.52 21.21 3.36
C GLY A 178 -13.71 20.96 4.30
N ASP A 179 -14.92 21.13 3.76
CA ASP A 179 -16.16 21.02 4.54
C ASP A 179 -16.76 19.60 4.56
N ASP A 180 -16.30 18.74 3.65
CA ASP A 180 -16.71 17.34 3.52
C ASP A 180 -15.46 16.43 3.60
N PRO A 181 -15.37 15.50 4.58
CA PRO A 181 -14.18 14.68 4.76
C PRO A 181 -13.93 13.70 3.61
N PHE A 182 -14.96 13.30 2.86
CA PHE A 182 -14.78 12.41 1.70
C PHE A 182 -14.23 13.15 0.49
N GLY A 183 -14.79 14.33 0.18
CA GLY A 183 -14.26 15.24 -0.83
C GLY A 183 -12.86 15.72 -0.49
N LEU A 184 -12.58 16.03 0.79
CA LEU A 184 -11.29 16.47 1.30
C LEU A 184 -10.15 15.55 0.87
N VAL A 185 -10.30 14.24 1.11
CA VAL A 185 -9.27 13.25 0.75
C VAL A 185 -9.12 13.14 -0.77
N LYS A 186 -10.23 13.14 -1.52
CA LYS A 186 -10.19 13.07 -2.99
C LYS A 186 -9.46 14.27 -3.61
N GLU A 187 -9.76 15.48 -3.16
CA GLU A 187 -9.11 16.69 -3.67
C GLU A 187 -7.63 16.75 -3.29
N ALA A 188 -7.29 16.39 -2.05
CA ALA A 188 -5.90 16.30 -1.63
C ALA A 188 -5.12 15.28 -2.47
N MET A 189 -5.68 14.10 -2.73
CA MET A 189 -5.02 13.08 -3.55
C MET A 189 -4.77 13.54 -4.99
N LYS A 190 -5.63 14.39 -5.59
CA LYS A 190 -5.37 15.01 -6.90
C LYS A 190 -4.15 15.93 -6.85
N VAL A 191 -4.03 16.74 -5.80
CA VAL A 191 -2.87 17.61 -5.57
C VAL A 191 -1.59 16.76 -5.42
N ILE A 192 -1.65 15.70 -4.61
CA ILE A 192 -0.50 14.80 -4.40
C ILE A 192 -0.13 14.06 -5.66
N ARG A 193 -1.10 13.58 -6.43
CA ARG A 193 -0.87 12.98 -7.76
C ARG A 193 -0.04 13.95 -8.60
N PHE A 194 -0.46 15.20 -8.75
CA PHE A 194 0.28 16.15 -9.58
C PHE A 194 1.68 16.42 -9.02
N HIS A 195 1.78 16.64 -7.70
CA HIS A 195 3.04 16.96 -7.02
C HIS A 195 4.09 15.86 -7.16
N LEU A 196 3.71 14.60 -6.91
CA LEU A 196 4.63 13.47 -6.94
C LEU A 196 4.85 12.92 -8.35
N GLY A 197 3.79 12.84 -9.17
CA GLY A 197 3.86 12.30 -10.53
C GLY A 197 4.20 10.81 -10.62
N THR A 198 4.15 10.07 -9.52
CA THR A 198 4.59 8.65 -9.42
C THR A 198 3.47 7.63 -9.41
N PHE A 199 2.22 8.05 -9.29
CA PHE A 199 1.06 7.17 -9.24
C PHE A 199 -0.12 7.74 -10.03
N LYS A 200 -1.16 6.93 -10.17
CA LYS A 200 -2.43 7.33 -10.79
C LYS A 200 -3.58 7.18 -9.81
N LEU A 201 -4.55 8.06 -9.91
CA LEU A 201 -5.83 7.91 -9.22
C LEU A 201 -6.64 6.76 -9.81
N LEU A 202 -7.64 6.27 -9.07
CA LEU A 202 -8.51 5.20 -9.55
C LEU A 202 -9.26 5.62 -10.83
N GLU A 203 -9.67 6.88 -10.93
CA GLU A 203 -10.38 7.44 -12.09
C GLU A 203 -9.49 7.59 -13.33
N GLU A 204 -8.15 7.53 -13.17
CA GLU A 204 -7.17 7.56 -14.26
C GLU A 204 -6.80 6.15 -14.76
N LYS A 205 -7.45 5.10 -14.23
CA LYS A 205 -7.15 3.69 -14.50
C LYS A 205 -8.38 2.96 -15.04
N ASN A 206 -8.12 1.81 -15.65
CA ASN A 206 -9.16 0.85 -16.02
C ASN A 206 -9.11 -0.31 -15.02
N PRO A 207 -10.14 -0.51 -14.17
CA PRO A 207 -10.24 -1.71 -13.35
C PRO A 207 -10.32 -2.99 -14.21
N PRO A 208 -9.74 -4.12 -13.76
CA PRO A 208 -9.84 -5.39 -14.48
C PRO A 208 -11.26 -5.95 -14.40
N GLY A 209 -11.66 -6.77 -15.37
CA GLY A 209 -13.02 -7.35 -15.44
C GLY A 209 -13.44 -8.17 -14.21
N ILE A 210 -12.48 -8.58 -13.37
CA ILE A 210 -12.75 -9.31 -12.12
C ILE A 210 -13.50 -8.48 -11.07
N VAL A 211 -13.54 -7.14 -11.18
CA VAL A 211 -14.23 -6.29 -10.19
C VAL A 211 -15.73 -6.52 -10.14
N ASP A 212 -16.32 -6.95 -11.26
CA ASP A 212 -17.75 -7.19 -11.40
C ASP A 212 -18.10 -8.68 -11.23
N LYS A 213 -17.17 -9.49 -10.72
CA LYS A 213 -17.32 -10.94 -10.62
C LYS A 213 -17.28 -11.41 -9.17
N PHE A 214 -18.12 -12.40 -8.87
CA PHE A 214 -17.90 -13.24 -7.70
C PHE A 214 -16.65 -14.10 -7.96
N GLY A 215 -15.64 -13.96 -7.10
CA GLY A 215 -14.39 -14.71 -7.16
C GLY A 215 -14.24 -15.69 -6.01
N TRP A 216 -13.51 -16.79 -6.25
CA TRP A 216 -13.18 -17.77 -5.22
C TRP A 216 -11.66 -17.93 -5.08
N CYS A 217 -11.16 -17.79 -3.85
CA CYS A 217 -9.75 -17.96 -3.51
C CYS A 217 -9.53 -19.31 -2.83
N THR A 218 -8.47 -20.03 -3.21
CA THR A 218 -8.21 -21.38 -2.72
C THR A 218 -7.56 -21.44 -1.34
N TRP A 219 -7.13 -20.30 -0.77
CA TRP A 219 -6.30 -20.26 0.46
C TRP A 219 -6.98 -20.93 1.65
N ASP A 220 -8.15 -20.45 2.08
CA ASP A 220 -8.83 -21.00 3.27
C ASP A 220 -9.40 -22.41 3.05
N ALA A 221 -9.49 -22.85 1.79
CA ALA A 221 -9.94 -24.20 1.44
C ALA A 221 -8.82 -25.24 1.54
N PHE A 222 -7.59 -24.90 1.16
CA PHE A 222 -6.52 -25.88 1.03
C PHE A 222 -5.19 -25.50 1.67
N TYR A 223 -4.96 -24.22 1.97
CA TYR A 223 -3.64 -23.67 2.26
C TYR A 223 -2.63 -24.20 1.21
N LEU A 224 -1.45 -24.65 1.66
CA LEU A 224 -0.39 -25.20 0.82
C LEU A 224 -0.76 -26.51 0.08
N LYS A 225 -1.90 -27.13 0.41
CA LYS A 225 -2.34 -28.40 -0.21
C LYS A 225 -3.14 -28.20 -1.50
N VAL A 226 -3.29 -26.96 -2.00
CA VAL A 226 -4.01 -26.67 -3.24
C VAL A 226 -3.54 -27.56 -4.41
N HIS A 227 -4.48 -28.19 -5.12
CA HIS A 227 -4.20 -29.08 -6.25
C HIS A 227 -5.36 -29.10 -7.26
N PRO A 228 -5.14 -29.49 -8.53
CA PRO A 228 -6.14 -29.41 -9.61
C PRO A 228 -7.51 -30.01 -9.28
N LYS A 229 -7.53 -31.23 -8.75
CA LYS A 229 -8.79 -31.93 -8.40
C LYS A 229 -9.58 -31.17 -7.32
N GLY A 230 -8.92 -30.66 -6.28
CA GLY A 230 -9.60 -29.90 -5.22
C GLY A 230 -10.18 -28.60 -5.75
N VAL A 231 -9.45 -27.89 -6.61
CA VAL A 231 -9.96 -26.66 -7.27
C VAL A 231 -11.17 -26.98 -8.14
N TYR A 232 -11.11 -28.03 -8.96
CA TYR A 232 -12.24 -28.48 -9.79
C TYR A 232 -13.48 -28.80 -8.94
N GLU A 233 -13.32 -29.59 -7.87
CA GLU A 233 -14.41 -29.98 -6.98
C GLU A 233 -15.00 -28.76 -6.23
N GLY A 234 -14.16 -27.81 -5.81
CA GLY A 234 -14.60 -26.57 -5.18
C GLY A 234 -15.45 -25.69 -6.12
N VAL A 235 -14.98 -25.50 -7.36
CA VAL A 235 -15.77 -24.79 -8.38
C VAL A 235 -17.07 -25.53 -8.67
N LYS A 236 -17.01 -26.86 -8.89
CA LYS A 236 -18.19 -27.67 -9.12
C LYS A 236 -19.24 -27.48 -8.01
N GLY A 237 -18.81 -27.53 -6.76
CA GLY A 237 -19.70 -27.32 -5.60
C GLY A 237 -20.34 -25.92 -5.59
N LEU A 238 -19.59 -24.88 -5.95
CA LEU A 238 -20.13 -23.52 -6.07
C LEU A 238 -21.16 -23.40 -7.21
N VAL A 239 -20.89 -24.01 -8.37
CA VAL A 239 -21.83 -24.03 -9.50
C VAL A 239 -23.10 -24.81 -9.14
N GLU A 240 -22.97 -26.02 -8.59
CA GLU A 240 -24.11 -26.85 -8.18
C GLU A 240 -24.91 -26.19 -7.04
N GLY A 241 -24.26 -25.40 -6.20
CA GLY A 241 -24.88 -24.59 -5.14
C GLY A 241 -25.54 -23.30 -5.63
N GLY A 242 -25.47 -22.97 -6.93
CA GLY A 242 -26.11 -21.77 -7.51
C GLY A 242 -25.29 -20.48 -7.39
N CYS A 243 -24.02 -20.56 -6.99
CA CYS A 243 -23.10 -19.42 -6.87
C CYS A 243 -21.87 -19.60 -7.78
N PRO A 244 -22.02 -19.72 -9.10
CA PRO A 244 -20.92 -19.99 -10.00
C PRO A 244 -19.87 -18.86 -9.97
N PRO A 245 -18.59 -19.14 -9.70
CA PRO A 245 -17.56 -18.11 -9.71
C PRO A 245 -17.24 -17.66 -11.13
N GLY A 246 -17.06 -16.35 -11.28
CA GLY A 246 -16.50 -15.72 -12.48
C GLY A 246 -14.97 -15.69 -12.48
N MET A 247 -14.38 -15.86 -11.31
CA MET A 247 -12.93 -15.81 -11.11
C MET A 247 -12.48 -16.87 -10.10
N VAL A 248 -11.35 -17.53 -10.39
CA VAL A 248 -10.65 -18.40 -9.44
C VAL A 248 -9.25 -17.85 -9.18
N LEU A 249 -8.89 -17.71 -7.92
CA LEU A 249 -7.53 -17.36 -7.49
C LEU A 249 -6.88 -18.59 -6.85
N ILE A 250 -5.90 -19.17 -7.55
CA ILE A 250 -5.04 -20.23 -7.02
C ILE A 250 -4.00 -19.55 -6.12
N ASP A 251 -4.27 -19.55 -4.82
CA ASP A 251 -3.41 -18.95 -3.81
C ASP A 251 -2.17 -19.81 -3.51
N ASP A 252 -1.39 -19.44 -2.50
CA ASP A 252 -0.09 -20.03 -2.17
C ASP A 252 -0.11 -21.58 -2.06
N GLY A 253 0.89 -22.22 -2.67
CA GLY A 253 1.09 -23.68 -2.68
C GLY A 253 1.23 -24.30 -4.06
N TRP A 254 1.07 -23.54 -5.16
CA TRP A 254 1.25 -24.05 -6.53
C TRP A 254 2.71 -23.97 -7.02
N GLN A 255 3.53 -23.14 -6.37
CA GLN A 255 4.89 -22.81 -6.77
C GLN A 255 5.90 -23.91 -6.49
N SER A 256 6.98 -23.89 -7.25
CA SER A 256 8.18 -24.68 -6.99
C SER A 256 9.13 -23.93 -6.05
N ILE A 257 9.25 -24.42 -4.82
CA ILE A 257 9.98 -23.76 -3.73
C ILE A 257 10.91 -24.74 -3.00
N SER A 258 11.91 -24.23 -2.29
CA SER A 258 12.80 -25.03 -1.44
C SER A 258 13.42 -24.19 -0.31
N HIS A 259 13.94 -24.84 0.73
CA HIS A 259 14.84 -24.19 1.69
C HIS A 259 16.27 -24.11 1.17
N ASP A 260 17.09 -23.29 1.81
CA ASP A 260 18.51 -23.13 1.48
C ASP A 260 19.31 -24.42 1.72
N GLU A 261 18.88 -25.27 2.67
CA GLU A 261 19.50 -26.57 3.02
C GLU A 261 19.20 -27.69 2.00
N ASP A 262 18.10 -27.59 1.26
CA ASP A 262 17.70 -28.62 0.31
C ASP A 262 18.65 -28.64 -0.90
N PRO A 263 19.06 -29.78 -1.47
CA PRO A 263 19.94 -29.77 -2.63
C PRO A 263 19.25 -29.09 -3.84
N ILE A 264 20.00 -28.28 -4.59
CA ILE A 264 19.51 -27.70 -5.85
C ILE A 264 19.47 -28.84 -6.88
N THR A 265 18.30 -29.45 -7.06
CA THR A 265 18.05 -30.51 -8.04
C THR A 265 16.83 -30.16 -8.89
N ASP A 266 16.66 -30.86 -10.01
CA ASP A 266 15.48 -30.69 -10.87
C ASP A 266 14.20 -31.29 -10.26
N GLN A 267 14.31 -32.04 -9.14
CA GLN A 267 13.16 -32.60 -8.42
C GLN A 267 12.60 -31.58 -7.43
N ASP A 268 11.27 -31.46 -7.38
CA ASP A 268 10.60 -30.56 -6.45
C ASP A 268 10.84 -31.02 -5.01
N CYS A 269 11.60 -30.24 -4.26
CA CYS A 269 11.95 -30.53 -2.86
C CYS A 269 10.81 -30.16 -1.90
N MET A 270 9.59 -30.71 -2.03
CA MET A 270 8.54 -30.43 -1.02
C MET A 270 7.51 -31.54 -0.75
N ASN A 271 7.55 -32.06 0.48
CA ASN A 271 6.43 -32.70 1.23
C ASN A 271 5.93 -31.79 2.38
N ARG A 272 6.14 -30.47 2.28
CA ARG A 272 5.87 -29.51 3.37
C ARG A 272 4.48 -28.92 3.20
N THR A 273 3.58 -29.24 4.12
CA THR A 273 2.14 -28.94 4.01
C THR A 273 1.57 -28.16 5.20
N ALA A 274 2.42 -27.74 6.14
CA ALA A 274 2.01 -27.00 7.33
C ALA A 274 2.16 -25.48 7.14
N ALA A 275 1.13 -24.74 7.54
CA ALA A 275 1.15 -23.28 7.50
C ALA A 275 2.25 -22.71 8.42
N GLY A 276 3.03 -21.77 7.88
CA GLY A 276 4.18 -21.15 8.52
C GLY A 276 5.53 -21.78 8.15
N GLU A 277 5.59 -23.01 7.65
CA GLU A 277 6.85 -23.62 7.18
C GLU A 277 7.31 -23.07 5.83
N GLN A 278 6.40 -22.43 5.09
CA GLN A 278 6.68 -21.88 3.77
C GLN A 278 7.43 -20.55 3.81
N MET A 279 7.35 -19.80 4.93
CA MET A 279 7.92 -18.44 5.02
C MET A 279 9.44 -18.38 4.77
N PRO A 280 10.25 -19.36 5.21
CA PRO A 280 11.68 -19.41 4.89
C PRO A 280 12.00 -19.90 3.46
N CYS A 281 11.01 -20.44 2.73
CA CYS A 281 11.25 -21.05 1.43
C CYS A 281 11.48 -19.99 0.36
N ARG A 282 12.19 -20.37 -0.70
CA ARG A 282 12.51 -19.50 -1.84
C ARG A 282 12.04 -20.10 -3.15
N LEU A 283 11.66 -19.25 -4.09
CA LEU A 283 11.30 -19.65 -5.45
C LEU A 283 12.52 -20.20 -6.18
N VAL A 284 12.40 -21.39 -6.79
CA VAL A 284 13.51 -22.04 -7.52
C VAL A 284 13.32 -22.11 -9.03
N LYS A 285 12.09 -22.01 -9.52
CA LYS A 285 11.78 -21.98 -10.95
C LYS A 285 10.43 -21.30 -11.18
N TYR A 286 10.15 -20.90 -12.40
CA TYR A 286 8.90 -20.21 -12.76
C TYR A 286 7.74 -21.18 -12.93
N GLU A 287 8.06 -22.43 -13.28
CA GLU A 287 7.09 -23.50 -13.46
C GLU A 287 6.49 -23.95 -12.12
N GLU A 288 5.22 -24.32 -12.21
CA GLU A 288 4.46 -24.92 -11.12
C GLU A 288 5.09 -26.21 -10.58
N ASN A 289 4.78 -26.54 -9.33
CA ASN A 289 5.21 -27.79 -8.73
C ASN A 289 4.45 -29.01 -9.31
N TYR A 290 4.90 -30.20 -8.92
CA TYR A 290 4.37 -31.49 -9.36
C TYR A 290 2.84 -31.60 -9.32
N LYS A 291 2.16 -30.95 -8.36
CA LYS A 291 0.70 -31.04 -8.22
C LYS A 291 -0.03 -30.54 -9.46
N PHE A 292 0.49 -29.49 -10.10
CA PHE A 292 -0.08 -28.90 -11.31
C PHE A 292 0.67 -29.33 -12.57
N ARG A 293 2.00 -29.47 -12.50
CA ARG A 293 2.82 -29.93 -13.64
C ARG A 293 2.42 -31.31 -14.13
N ASP A 294 2.10 -32.22 -13.21
CA ASP A 294 1.82 -33.61 -13.54
C ASP A 294 0.33 -33.84 -13.86
N TYR A 295 -0.48 -32.76 -13.89
CA TYR A 295 -1.88 -32.83 -14.30
C TYR A 295 -2.02 -33.43 -15.70
N GLN A 296 -2.96 -34.36 -15.84
CA GLN A 296 -3.37 -34.93 -17.10
C GLN A 296 -4.88 -34.77 -17.25
N SER A 297 -5.30 -34.14 -18.34
CA SER A 297 -6.71 -33.96 -18.63
C SER A 297 -7.40 -35.32 -18.78
N PRO A 298 -8.53 -35.55 -18.08
CA PRO A 298 -9.34 -36.75 -18.27
C PRO A 298 -10.11 -36.74 -19.60
N LYS A 299 -10.22 -35.58 -20.26
CA LYS A 299 -11.04 -35.41 -21.49
C LYS A 299 -10.19 -35.29 -22.75
N VAL A 300 -9.03 -34.65 -22.67
CA VAL A 300 -8.18 -34.28 -23.81
C VAL A 300 -6.75 -34.71 -23.52
N PRO A 301 -6.29 -35.90 -23.97
CA PRO A 301 -4.98 -36.46 -23.56
C PRO A 301 -3.74 -35.58 -23.85
N LYS A 302 -3.85 -34.63 -24.79
CA LYS A 302 -2.79 -33.64 -25.08
C LYS A 302 -2.74 -32.47 -24.09
N ASN A 303 -3.81 -32.21 -23.34
CA ASN A 303 -3.86 -31.20 -22.28
C ASN A 303 -3.17 -31.75 -21.03
N LYS A 304 -1.98 -31.23 -20.73
CA LYS A 304 -1.17 -31.59 -19.57
C LYS A 304 -0.68 -30.34 -18.84
N GLY A 305 -0.23 -30.52 -17.60
CA GLY A 305 0.31 -29.45 -16.77
C GLY A 305 -0.72 -28.40 -16.37
N MET A 306 -0.25 -27.29 -15.80
CA MET A 306 -1.13 -26.21 -15.36
C MET A 306 -1.99 -25.66 -16.51
N GLY A 307 -1.41 -25.50 -17.70
CA GLY A 307 -2.17 -25.00 -18.86
C GLY A 307 -3.26 -25.96 -19.33
N GLY A 308 -3.04 -27.28 -19.23
CA GLY A 308 -4.09 -28.27 -19.46
C GLY A 308 -5.22 -28.14 -18.45
N PHE A 309 -4.88 -27.98 -17.17
CA PHE A 309 -5.86 -27.81 -16.11
C PHE A 309 -6.72 -26.55 -16.27
N ILE A 310 -6.10 -25.39 -16.57
CA ILE A 310 -6.84 -24.14 -16.76
C ILE A 310 -7.82 -24.23 -17.92
N ARG A 311 -7.43 -24.86 -19.05
CA ARG A 311 -8.32 -25.08 -20.19
C ARG A 311 -9.51 -25.94 -19.80
N ASP A 312 -9.26 -27.10 -19.20
CA ASP A 312 -10.32 -28.01 -18.76
C ASP A 312 -11.26 -27.34 -17.74
N LEU A 313 -10.74 -26.52 -16.85
CA LEU A 313 -11.53 -25.80 -15.85
C LEU A 313 -12.47 -24.78 -16.51
N LYS A 314 -11.98 -23.97 -17.46
CA LYS A 314 -12.79 -22.99 -18.20
C LYS A 314 -13.77 -23.65 -19.16
N ASP A 315 -13.36 -24.72 -19.83
CA ASP A 315 -14.21 -25.47 -20.76
C ASP A 315 -15.37 -26.16 -20.04
N GLU A 316 -15.14 -26.70 -18.85
CA GLU A 316 -16.18 -27.33 -18.04
C GLU A 316 -17.12 -26.31 -17.39
N PHE A 317 -16.54 -25.26 -16.82
CA PHE A 317 -17.28 -24.24 -16.09
C PHE A 317 -17.23 -22.94 -16.87
N GLY A 318 -18.13 -22.80 -17.86
CA GLY A 318 -18.20 -21.61 -18.72
C GLY A 318 -18.46 -20.29 -17.99
N SER A 319 -18.75 -20.31 -16.68
CA SER A 319 -18.79 -19.10 -15.85
C SER A 319 -17.41 -18.55 -15.52
N ILE A 320 -16.34 -19.37 -15.51
CA ILE A 320 -15.00 -18.92 -15.15
C ILE A 320 -14.39 -18.15 -16.32
N GLU A 321 -14.32 -16.84 -16.16
CA GLU A 321 -13.70 -15.95 -17.15
C GLU A 321 -12.21 -15.71 -16.83
N HIS A 322 -11.85 -15.75 -15.55
CA HIS A 322 -10.52 -15.38 -15.06
C HIS A 322 -9.94 -16.43 -14.11
N VAL A 323 -8.69 -16.82 -14.35
CA VAL A 323 -7.90 -17.58 -13.37
C VAL A 323 -6.64 -16.81 -13.03
N TYR A 324 -6.49 -16.43 -11.76
CA TYR A 324 -5.33 -15.72 -11.23
C TYR A 324 -4.51 -16.66 -10.36
N VAL A 325 -3.24 -16.32 -10.13
CA VAL A 325 -2.40 -17.01 -9.15
C VAL A 325 -1.73 -16.06 -8.17
N TRP A 326 -1.42 -16.54 -6.97
CA TRP A 326 -0.67 -15.80 -5.97
C TRP A 326 0.85 -15.91 -6.18
N HIS A 327 1.59 -14.84 -5.90
CA HIS A 327 3.03 -14.88 -5.62
C HIS A 327 3.42 -13.72 -4.68
N ALA A 328 4.57 -13.81 -4.01
CA ALA A 328 5.09 -12.69 -3.23
C ALA A 328 5.81 -11.68 -4.15
N LEU A 329 5.91 -10.42 -3.72
CA LEU A 329 6.58 -9.35 -4.50
C LEU A 329 8.03 -9.72 -4.86
N CYS A 330 8.76 -10.36 -3.95
CA CYS A 330 10.15 -10.80 -4.19
C CYS A 330 10.26 -12.21 -4.79
N GLY A 331 9.16 -12.80 -5.30
CA GLY A 331 9.11 -14.15 -5.84
C GLY A 331 8.27 -15.08 -4.95
N TYR A 332 8.84 -15.52 -3.84
CA TYR A 332 8.13 -16.23 -2.76
C TYR A 332 8.38 -15.54 -1.42
N TRP A 333 7.87 -16.08 -0.30
CA TRP A 333 8.04 -15.48 1.03
C TRP A 333 9.51 -15.15 1.37
N GLY A 334 10.43 -16.09 1.14
CA GLY A 334 11.87 -15.88 1.26
C GLY A 334 12.52 -15.31 -0.01
N GLY A 335 11.77 -14.83 -0.99
CA GLY A 335 12.32 -14.34 -2.25
C GLY A 335 12.74 -15.44 -3.23
N VAL A 336 13.79 -15.19 -4.03
CA VAL A 336 14.34 -16.11 -5.04
C VAL A 336 15.54 -16.87 -4.49
N ARG A 337 15.69 -18.14 -4.83
CA ARG A 337 16.83 -18.95 -4.39
C ARG A 337 18.12 -18.58 -5.16
N PRO A 338 19.22 -18.27 -4.48
CA PRO A 338 20.50 -18.03 -5.14
C PRO A 338 21.06 -19.26 -5.84
N ASN A 339 21.91 -19.05 -6.85
CA ASN A 339 22.65 -20.10 -7.56
C ASN A 339 21.78 -21.15 -8.27
N VAL A 340 20.52 -20.84 -8.58
CA VAL A 340 19.66 -21.72 -9.37
C VAL A 340 19.75 -21.36 -10.84
N LYS A 341 20.05 -22.35 -11.68
CA LYS A 341 20.16 -22.16 -13.13
C LYS A 341 18.83 -21.69 -13.73
N GLY A 342 18.87 -20.63 -14.54
CA GLY A 342 17.69 -20.07 -15.19
C GLY A 342 16.93 -19.04 -14.35
N MET A 343 17.27 -18.90 -13.07
CA MET A 343 16.77 -17.83 -12.21
C MET A 343 17.70 -16.61 -12.27
N PRO A 344 17.18 -15.39 -12.04
CA PRO A 344 18.00 -14.19 -11.93
C PRO A 344 18.95 -14.30 -10.73
N GLU A 345 20.09 -13.65 -10.84
CA GLU A 345 21.01 -13.48 -9.71
C GLU A 345 20.31 -12.76 -8.56
N CYS A 346 20.53 -13.25 -7.34
CA CYS A 346 19.99 -12.69 -6.12
C CYS A 346 20.95 -12.86 -4.94
N LYS A 347 20.80 -12.01 -3.93
CA LYS A 347 21.55 -12.05 -2.68
C LYS A 347 20.59 -12.26 -1.52
N VAL A 348 20.95 -13.13 -0.59
CA VAL A 348 20.19 -13.25 0.67
C VAL A 348 20.54 -12.05 1.55
N ILE A 349 19.53 -11.26 1.89
CA ILE A 349 19.64 -10.06 2.71
C ILE A 349 18.88 -10.29 3.99
N THR A 350 19.50 -9.94 5.11
CA THR A 350 18.85 -9.93 6.42
C THR A 350 17.94 -8.70 6.53
N PRO A 351 16.61 -8.88 6.65
CA PRO A 351 15.69 -7.77 6.83
C PRO A 351 15.98 -7.01 8.13
N LYS A 352 15.84 -5.68 8.10
CA LYS A 352 15.97 -4.82 9.27
C LYS A 352 14.72 -3.97 9.43
N LEU A 353 14.03 -4.13 10.55
CA LEU A 353 12.89 -3.27 10.88
C LEU A 353 13.38 -1.85 11.20
N SER A 354 12.68 -0.84 10.69
CA SER A 354 12.85 0.55 11.13
C SER A 354 12.36 0.71 12.57
N GLN A 355 12.74 1.81 13.21
CA GLN A 355 12.29 2.11 14.57
C GLN A 355 10.76 2.19 14.64
N GLY A 356 10.09 2.78 13.63
CA GLY A 356 8.63 2.85 13.57
C GLY A 356 7.99 1.46 13.53
N LEU A 357 8.52 0.55 12.71
CA LEU A 357 8.01 -0.83 12.62
C LEU A 357 8.19 -1.63 13.90
N GLN A 358 9.27 -1.41 14.65
CA GLN A 358 9.50 -2.07 15.94
C GLN A 358 8.45 -1.70 16.99
N MET A 359 7.73 -0.59 16.79
CA MET A 359 6.62 -0.17 17.65
C MET A 359 5.27 -0.78 17.24
N THR A 360 5.22 -1.52 16.12
CA THR A 360 4.01 -2.22 15.66
C THR A 360 3.86 -3.58 16.35
N MET A 361 2.67 -4.17 16.29
CA MET A 361 2.43 -5.51 16.85
C MET A 361 3.30 -6.56 16.16
N GLU A 362 3.78 -7.53 16.96
CA GLU A 362 4.51 -8.68 16.46
C GLU A 362 3.70 -9.48 15.43
N ASP A 363 4.40 -10.03 14.46
CA ASP A 363 3.83 -10.82 13.38
C ASP A 363 4.74 -11.99 13.04
N LEU A 364 4.23 -13.21 13.24
CA LEU A 364 5.01 -14.44 13.05
C LEU A 364 5.61 -14.55 11.64
N ALA A 365 4.96 -13.97 10.62
CA ALA A 365 5.51 -13.97 9.27
C ALA A 365 6.74 -13.08 9.17
N VAL A 366 6.68 -11.89 9.76
CA VAL A 366 7.80 -10.95 9.83
C VAL A 366 8.96 -11.59 10.59
N ASP A 367 8.70 -12.18 11.76
CA ASP A 367 9.74 -12.81 12.58
C ASP A 367 10.48 -13.91 11.81
N LYS A 368 9.72 -14.75 11.09
CA LYS A 368 10.30 -15.80 10.24
C LYS A 368 11.11 -15.20 9.09
N ILE A 369 10.63 -14.16 8.43
CA ILE A 369 11.37 -13.53 7.33
C ILE A 369 12.68 -12.90 7.85
N VAL A 370 12.63 -12.19 8.97
CA VAL A 370 13.81 -11.58 9.62
C VAL A 370 14.85 -12.64 9.98
N ASN A 371 14.42 -13.75 10.55
CA ASN A 371 15.32 -14.83 10.97
C ASN A 371 15.96 -15.59 9.80
N ASN A 372 15.32 -15.66 8.64
CA ASN A 372 15.77 -16.50 7.51
C ASN A 372 16.40 -15.72 6.35
N GLY A 373 16.22 -14.41 6.30
CA GLY A 373 16.69 -13.60 5.19
C GLY A 373 15.80 -13.71 3.95
N VAL A 374 15.96 -12.78 3.01
CA VAL A 374 15.23 -12.76 1.73
C VAL A 374 16.22 -12.78 0.59
N GLY A 375 16.07 -13.72 -0.33
CA GLY A 375 16.79 -13.74 -1.60
C GLY A 375 16.28 -12.63 -2.52
N LEU A 376 16.83 -11.43 -2.34
CA LEU A 376 16.44 -10.24 -3.10
C LEU A 376 17.18 -10.24 -4.44
N VAL A 377 16.40 -10.12 -5.52
CA VAL A 377 16.95 -9.84 -6.86
C VAL A 377 17.31 -8.35 -6.91
N PRO A 378 18.56 -7.97 -7.27
CA PRO A 378 18.93 -6.56 -7.36
C PRO A 378 17.99 -5.76 -8.27
N PRO A 379 17.72 -4.47 -7.96
CA PRO A 379 16.74 -3.65 -8.67
C PRO A 379 17.02 -3.53 -10.18
N GLU A 380 18.27 -3.61 -10.60
CA GLU A 380 18.68 -3.60 -12.01
C GLU A 380 18.34 -4.90 -12.76
N LEU A 381 18.12 -6.01 -12.04
CA LEU A 381 17.80 -7.33 -12.60
C LEU A 381 16.35 -7.76 -12.35
N VAL A 382 15.61 -7.10 -11.46
CA VAL A 382 14.25 -7.52 -11.06
C VAL A 382 13.26 -7.62 -12.24
N HIS A 383 13.47 -6.85 -13.31
CA HIS A 383 12.69 -6.97 -14.55
C HIS A 383 12.78 -8.37 -15.17
N LYS A 384 13.93 -9.06 -15.06
CA LYS A 384 14.10 -10.44 -15.54
C LYS A 384 13.30 -11.44 -14.73
N MET A 385 13.20 -11.21 -13.41
CA MET A 385 12.40 -12.04 -12.51
C MET A 385 10.93 -12.03 -12.93
N TYR A 386 10.35 -10.83 -13.08
CA TYR A 386 8.96 -10.69 -13.48
C TYR A 386 8.71 -11.15 -14.91
N GLU A 387 9.61 -10.85 -15.85
CA GLU A 387 9.48 -11.33 -17.22
C GLU A 387 9.45 -12.86 -17.28
N GLY A 388 10.35 -13.55 -16.58
CA GLY A 388 10.36 -15.01 -16.54
C GLY A 388 9.09 -15.58 -15.90
N LEU A 389 8.68 -15.05 -14.75
CA LEU A 389 7.50 -15.54 -14.03
C LEU A 389 6.21 -15.27 -14.80
N HIS A 390 5.97 -14.03 -15.23
CA HIS A 390 4.70 -13.63 -15.83
C HIS A 390 4.55 -14.11 -17.28
N SER A 391 5.64 -14.23 -18.04
CA SER A 391 5.58 -14.83 -19.38
C SER A 391 5.19 -16.32 -19.32
N HIS A 392 5.77 -17.09 -18.37
CA HIS A 392 5.36 -18.48 -18.13
C HIS A 392 3.89 -18.56 -17.76
N LEU A 393 3.46 -17.81 -16.75
CA LEU A 393 2.08 -17.80 -16.27
C LEU A 393 1.07 -17.47 -17.38
N SER A 394 1.35 -16.42 -18.17
CA SER A 394 0.52 -16.07 -19.32
C SER A 394 0.48 -17.18 -20.37
N SER A 395 1.62 -17.84 -20.64
CA SER A 395 1.70 -18.95 -21.61
C SER A 395 0.86 -20.18 -21.23
N VAL A 396 0.63 -20.39 -19.93
CA VAL A 396 -0.23 -21.47 -19.40
C VAL A 396 -1.67 -21.02 -19.14
N GLY A 397 -2.06 -19.82 -19.58
CA GLY A 397 -3.45 -19.36 -19.58
C GLY A 397 -3.91 -18.67 -18.29
N ILE A 398 -2.98 -18.23 -17.44
CA ILE A 398 -3.29 -17.37 -16.29
C ILE A 398 -3.57 -15.94 -16.77
N ASP A 399 -4.65 -15.36 -16.24
CA ASP A 399 -5.16 -14.05 -16.65
C ASP A 399 -4.64 -12.89 -15.80
N GLY A 400 -4.02 -13.18 -14.65
CA GLY A 400 -3.51 -12.17 -13.73
C GLY A 400 -2.92 -12.77 -12.46
N VAL A 401 -2.46 -11.89 -11.57
CA VAL A 401 -1.75 -12.29 -10.34
C VAL A 401 -2.28 -11.58 -9.09
N LYS A 402 -2.23 -12.24 -7.94
CA LYS A 402 -2.25 -11.60 -6.63
C LYS A 402 -0.80 -11.48 -6.15
N VAL A 403 -0.34 -10.26 -5.92
CA VAL A 403 1.02 -9.98 -5.44
C VAL A 403 0.94 -9.62 -3.96
N ASP A 404 1.62 -10.41 -3.14
CA ASP A 404 1.56 -10.30 -1.69
C ASP A 404 2.92 -9.96 -1.08
N VAL A 405 2.96 -9.75 0.24
CA VAL A 405 4.20 -9.44 0.98
C VAL A 405 4.89 -8.17 0.44
N ILE A 406 4.09 -7.19 0.01
CA ILE A 406 4.58 -6.01 -0.70
C ILE A 406 5.51 -5.15 0.17
N HIS A 407 5.17 -4.98 1.45
CA HIS A 407 5.96 -4.15 2.38
C HIS A 407 7.25 -4.75 2.88
N LEU A 408 7.69 -5.86 2.28
CA LEU A 408 8.98 -6.44 2.60
C LEU A 408 10.14 -5.52 2.22
N LEU A 409 9.99 -4.70 1.16
CA LEU A 409 11.10 -3.91 0.60
C LEU A 409 11.68 -2.89 1.57
N GLU A 410 10.87 -2.32 2.47
CA GLU A 410 11.37 -1.31 3.41
C GLU A 410 12.48 -1.88 4.32
N MET A 411 12.39 -3.17 4.65
CA MET A 411 13.36 -3.87 5.49
C MET A 411 14.62 -4.33 4.74
N LEU A 412 14.64 -4.24 3.40
CA LEU A 412 15.71 -4.77 2.54
C LEU A 412 16.53 -3.66 1.85
N SER A 413 16.27 -2.40 2.20
CA SER A 413 16.63 -1.26 1.37
C SER A 413 17.99 -0.61 1.65
N GLU A 414 18.72 -1.08 2.67
CA GLU A 414 19.99 -0.51 3.14
C GLU A 414 21.01 -0.29 2.02
N GLU A 415 21.21 -1.30 1.17
CA GLU A 415 22.22 -1.29 0.09
C GLU A 415 21.68 -0.71 -1.24
N TYR A 416 20.41 -0.32 -1.33
CA TYR A 416 19.73 -0.01 -2.60
C TYR A 416 19.10 1.39 -2.69
N GLY A 417 19.78 2.39 -2.12
CA GLY A 417 19.31 3.78 -2.21
C GLY A 417 18.10 4.08 -1.33
N GLY A 418 17.80 3.22 -0.37
CA GLY A 418 16.68 3.38 0.56
C GLY A 418 15.34 2.86 0.03
N ARG A 419 14.35 2.86 0.91
CA ARG A 419 13.05 2.21 0.72
C ARG A 419 12.31 2.70 -0.51
N VAL A 420 12.39 4.00 -0.79
CA VAL A 420 11.68 4.63 -1.91
C VAL A 420 12.28 4.23 -3.26
N GLU A 421 13.60 4.24 -3.40
CA GLU A 421 14.25 3.91 -4.69
C GLU A 421 14.16 2.43 -5.00
N LEU A 422 14.32 1.56 -4.01
CA LEU A 422 14.09 0.12 -4.16
C LEU A 422 12.63 -0.18 -4.56
N ALA A 423 11.66 0.45 -3.89
CA ALA A 423 10.24 0.31 -4.21
C ALA A 423 9.92 0.78 -5.63
N LYS A 424 10.43 1.95 -6.05
CA LYS A 424 10.25 2.45 -7.43
C LYS A 424 10.74 1.44 -8.47
N ALA A 425 11.92 0.84 -8.27
CA ALA A 425 12.46 -0.15 -9.20
C ALA A 425 11.56 -1.39 -9.31
N TYR A 426 11.15 -1.93 -8.17
CA TYR A 426 10.27 -3.11 -8.09
C TYR A 426 8.89 -2.85 -8.68
N TYR A 427 8.23 -1.75 -8.32
CA TYR A 427 6.90 -1.42 -8.82
C TYR A 427 6.89 -1.07 -10.31
N LYS A 428 7.95 -0.42 -10.81
CA LYS A 428 8.13 -0.18 -12.25
C LYS A 428 8.25 -1.49 -13.02
N ALA A 429 9.05 -2.43 -12.52
CA ALA A 429 9.23 -3.73 -13.16
C ALA A 429 7.95 -4.57 -13.12
N LEU A 430 7.26 -4.61 -11.97
CA LEU A 430 5.97 -5.26 -11.82
C LEU A 430 4.94 -4.68 -12.80
N THR A 431 4.81 -3.35 -12.83
CA THR A 431 3.87 -2.65 -13.71
C THR A 431 4.16 -2.94 -15.19
N ALA A 432 5.43 -2.90 -15.61
CA ALA A 432 5.82 -3.23 -16.98
C ALA A 432 5.44 -4.66 -17.35
N SER A 433 5.67 -5.61 -16.44
CA SER A 433 5.35 -7.02 -16.65
C SER A 433 3.83 -7.28 -16.72
N VAL A 434 3.05 -6.72 -15.80
CA VAL A 434 1.57 -6.79 -15.81
C VAL A 434 1.00 -6.20 -17.09
N LYS A 435 1.53 -5.06 -17.56
CA LYS A 435 1.12 -4.46 -18.84
C LYS A 435 1.36 -5.37 -20.03
N LYS A 436 2.49 -6.09 -20.03
CA LYS A 436 2.88 -6.98 -21.12
C LYS A 436 2.08 -8.29 -21.14
N HIS A 437 1.84 -8.90 -19.97
CA HIS A 437 1.38 -10.29 -19.88
C HIS A 437 -0.07 -10.45 -19.40
N PHE A 438 -0.64 -9.44 -18.73
CA PHE A 438 -1.96 -9.52 -18.08
C PHE A 438 -2.88 -8.35 -18.44
N LYS A 439 -2.92 -8.00 -19.74
CA LYS A 439 -3.84 -7.02 -20.34
C LYS A 439 -3.81 -5.62 -19.70
N GLY A 440 -2.71 -5.23 -19.04
CA GLY A 440 -2.59 -3.90 -18.44
C GLY A 440 -2.84 -3.84 -16.93
N ASN A 441 -3.76 -4.65 -16.41
CA ASN A 441 -4.36 -4.43 -15.09
C ASN A 441 -4.73 -5.72 -14.33
N GLY A 442 -4.31 -6.90 -14.81
CA GLY A 442 -4.58 -8.18 -14.15
C GLY A 442 -3.73 -8.40 -12.91
N VAL A 443 -3.93 -7.58 -11.88
CA VAL A 443 -3.15 -7.60 -10.64
C VAL A 443 -4.00 -7.20 -9.43
N ILE A 444 -3.86 -7.94 -8.34
CA ILE A 444 -4.39 -7.63 -7.01
C ILE A 444 -3.20 -7.43 -6.07
N ALA A 445 -3.11 -6.32 -5.36
CA ALA A 445 -2.13 -6.12 -4.30
C ALA A 445 -2.62 -6.69 -2.97
N SER A 446 -1.70 -7.12 -2.11
CA SER A 446 -1.97 -7.63 -0.76
C SER A 446 -0.76 -7.34 0.14
N MET A 447 -1.02 -7.13 1.45
CA MET A 447 -0.02 -6.72 2.46
C MET A 447 0.71 -5.40 2.09
N GLU A 448 -0.07 -4.44 1.59
CA GLU A 448 0.37 -3.21 0.94
C GLU A 448 -0.07 -1.93 1.67
N HIS A 449 -0.43 -2.01 2.96
CA HIS A 449 -0.96 -0.86 3.72
C HIS A 449 0.11 0.08 4.30
N CYS A 450 0.94 0.65 3.43
CA CYS A 450 1.88 1.73 3.74
C CYS A 450 1.82 2.75 2.60
N ASN A 451 2.04 4.02 2.93
CA ASN A 451 1.80 5.15 2.04
C ASN A 451 2.80 5.20 0.89
N ASP A 452 3.97 4.57 1.03
CA ASP A 452 4.88 4.35 -0.08
C ASP A 452 4.28 3.48 -1.18
N PHE A 453 3.56 2.40 -0.85
CA PHE A 453 2.79 1.67 -1.86
C PHE A 453 1.71 2.56 -2.49
N MET A 454 0.97 3.33 -1.69
CA MET A 454 -0.07 4.22 -2.22
C MET A 454 0.49 5.21 -3.26
N PHE A 455 1.65 5.80 -2.99
CA PHE A 455 2.27 6.81 -3.84
C PHE A 455 3.18 6.26 -4.94
N LEU A 456 3.62 5.00 -4.89
CA LEU A 456 4.58 4.44 -5.85
C LEU A 456 4.08 3.18 -6.58
N GLY A 457 3.27 2.36 -5.92
CA GLY A 457 2.83 1.05 -6.43
C GLY A 457 1.54 1.09 -7.25
N THR A 458 0.80 2.20 -7.18
CA THR A 458 -0.55 2.31 -7.77
C THR A 458 -0.53 2.94 -9.17
N GLU A 459 0.45 2.66 -10.02
CA GLU A 459 0.39 3.12 -11.43
C GLU A 459 -0.65 2.32 -12.24
N ALA A 460 -0.59 0.99 -12.18
CA ALA A 460 -1.52 0.08 -12.88
C ALA A 460 -2.50 -0.66 -11.93
N ILE A 461 -2.16 -0.77 -10.65
CA ILE A 461 -2.95 -1.53 -9.67
C ILE A 461 -4.20 -0.74 -9.29
N THR A 462 -5.37 -1.37 -9.40
CA THR A 462 -6.69 -0.83 -9.03
C THR A 462 -7.35 -1.59 -7.88
N LEU A 463 -6.81 -2.75 -7.51
CA LEU A 463 -7.38 -3.62 -6.49
C LEU A 463 -6.33 -3.96 -5.44
N GLY A 464 -6.72 -3.77 -4.18
CA GLY A 464 -5.97 -4.17 -3.00
C GLY A 464 -6.83 -5.09 -2.14
N ARG A 465 -6.19 -6.04 -1.46
CA ARG A 465 -6.81 -6.93 -0.50
C ARG A 465 -6.53 -6.39 0.90
N VAL A 466 -7.60 -5.86 1.51
CA VAL A 466 -7.62 -5.32 2.88
C VAL A 466 -7.62 -6.43 3.92
#